data_AF-A0A6P0MZG1-F1
#
_entry.id   AF-A0A6P0MZG1-F1
#
_cell.length_a   1.000
_cell.length_b   1.000
_cell.length_c   1.000
_cell.angle_alpha   90.00
_cell.angle_beta   90.00
_cell.angle_gamma   90.00
#
_symmetry.space_group_name_H-M   'P 1'
#
loop_
_entity.id
_entity.type
_entity.pdbx_description
1 polymer ?
#
loop_
_entity_poly.entity_id
_entity_poly.type
_entity_poly.pdbx_seq_one_letter_code
_entity_poly.pdbx_strand_id
1 'polypeptide(L)' 'MDAFAPLPPQWTKSATHALEFCCPSCRASVLEAEKVWINRSSPVMGEDHRRKWQEFYQCQCGYVWWAWSSDR' A
#
# COMPACT_ATOMS: atom_id res chain seq x y z
N MET A 1 2.43 -7.29 13.05
CA MET A 1 1.29 -6.77 12.26
C MET A 1 0.98 -7.76 11.19
N ASP A 2 -0.29 -8.06 10.96
CA ASP A 2 -0.69 -8.94 9.87
C ASP A 2 -0.94 -8.10 8.61
N ALA A 3 0.01 -8.17 7.68
CA ALA A 3 -0.06 -7.44 6.41
C ALA A 3 -1.23 -7.90 5.52
N PHE A 4 -1.84 -9.04 5.84
CA PHE A 4 -2.85 -9.70 5.03
C PHE A 4 -4.18 -9.85 5.76
N ALA A 5 -4.40 -9.03 6.80
CA ALA A 5 -5.63 -9.04 7.56
C ALA A 5 -6.83 -8.91 6.60
N PRO A 6 -7.91 -9.69 6.79
CA PRO A 6 -9.03 -9.69 5.85
C PRO A 6 -9.82 -8.37 5.86
N LEU A 7 -9.72 -7.61 6.94
CA LEU A 7 -10.37 -6.32 7.10
C LEU A 7 -9.38 -5.17 6.97
N PRO A 8 -9.75 -4.07 6.29
CA PRO A 8 -8.90 -2.89 6.19
C PRO A 8 -8.69 -2.25 7.57
N PRO A 9 -7.43 -2.08 8.01
CA PRO A 9 -7.13 -1.39 9.26
C PRO A 9 -7.63 0.06 9.25
N GLN A 10 -7.99 0.61 10.42
CA GLN A 10 -8.54 1.97 10.50
C GLN A 10 -7.62 3.05 9.93
N TRP A 11 -6.30 2.88 10.04
CA TRP A 11 -5.31 3.84 9.55
C TRP A 11 -5.29 3.95 8.01
N THR A 12 -5.75 2.94 7.27
CA THR A 12 -5.78 2.99 5.80
C THR A 12 -6.81 3.97 5.25
N LYS A 13 -7.79 4.39 6.07
CA LYS A 13 -8.82 5.36 5.66
C LYS A 13 -8.27 6.74 5.33
N SER A 14 -7.10 7.10 5.89
CA SER A 14 -6.41 8.36 5.64
C SER A 14 -5.35 8.24 4.52
N ALA A 15 -5.28 7.10 3.84
CA ALA A 15 -4.25 6.85 2.85
C ALA A 15 -4.46 7.65 1.56
N THR A 16 -3.41 8.32 1.10
CA THR A 16 -3.38 8.99 -0.20
C THR A 16 -2.68 8.12 -1.25
N HIS A 17 -3.15 8.16 -2.51
CA HIS A 17 -2.50 7.43 -3.60
C HIS A 17 -1.14 8.04 -3.94
N ALA A 18 -0.07 7.25 -3.90
CA ALA A 18 1.26 7.68 -4.33
C ALA A 18 1.50 7.30 -5.79
N LEU A 19 2.13 8.23 -6.53
CA LEU A 19 2.53 7.99 -7.94
C LEU A 19 3.81 7.16 -8.04
N GLU A 20 4.67 7.24 -7.03
CA GLU A 20 5.92 6.50 -6.91
C GLU A 20 5.87 5.55 -5.73
N PHE A 21 6.71 4.51 -5.74
CA PHE A 21 6.79 3.50 -4.68
C PHE A 21 7.60 4.00 -3.45
N CYS A 22 7.25 5.18 -2.95
CA CYS A 22 7.86 5.80 -1.78
C CYS A 22 6.86 6.73 -1.07
N CYS A 23 7.15 7.07 0.19
CA CYS A 23 6.32 8.01 0.93
C CYS A 23 6.24 9.38 0.21
N PRO A 24 5.04 9.90 -0.10
CA PRO A 24 4.90 11.17 -0.82
C PRO A 24 5.30 12.38 0.04
N SER A 25 5.39 12.24 1.37
CA SER A 25 5.77 13.32 2.28
C SER A 25 7.29 13.38 2.54
N CYS A 26 7.94 12.25 2.81
CA CYS A 26 9.36 12.21 3.20
C CYS A 26 10.25 11.40 2.26
N ARG A 27 9.69 10.82 1.19
CA ARG A 27 10.39 9.97 0.20
C ARG A 27 11.02 8.69 0.74
N ALA A 28 10.75 8.33 2.00
CA ALA A 28 11.19 7.06 2.59
C ALA A 28 10.70 5.86 1.76
N SER A 29 11.51 4.81 1.73
CA SER A 29 11.21 3.56 1.02
C SER A 29 10.01 2.83 1.64
N VAL A 30 9.36 1.94 0.89
CA VAL A 30 8.35 1.03 1.44
C VAL A 30 8.91 0.13 2.56
N LEU A 31 10.22 -0.15 2.53
CA LEU A 31 10.92 -0.94 3.55
C LEU A 31 11.01 -0.23 4.90
N GLU A 32 10.83 1.08 4.89
CA GLU A 32 10.89 1.96 6.04
C GLU A 32 9.51 2.23 6.66
N ALA A 33 8.45 1.61 6.13
CA ALA A 33 7.10 1.74 6.66
C ALA A 33 6.94 0.98 7.99
N GLU A 34 6.30 1.60 8.98
CA GLU A 34 5.99 0.98 10.27
C GLU A 34 4.86 -0.05 10.16
N LYS A 35 3.91 0.21 9.26
CA LYS A 35 2.77 -0.67 9.02
C LYS A 35 2.56 -0.86 7.53
N VAL A 36 2.21 -2.07 7.17
CA VAL A 36 1.82 -2.44 5.81
C VAL A 36 0.52 -3.23 5.87
N TRP A 37 -0.35 -3.02 4.88
CA TRP A 37 -1.55 -3.82 4.67
C TRP A 37 -1.82 -3.96 3.17
N ILE A 38 -2.13 -5.18 2.73
CA ILE A 38 -2.29 -5.53 1.32
C ILE A 38 -3.71 -6.05 1.11
N ASN A 39 -4.47 -5.38 0.26
CA ASN A 39 -5.81 -5.84 -0.10
C ASN A 39 -5.72 -7.00 -1.11
N ARG A 40 -5.65 -8.23 -0.60
CA ARG A 40 -5.65 -9.45 -1.42
C ARG A 40 -7.03 -9.90 -1.89
N SER A 41 -8.10 -9.34 -1.31
CA SER A 41 -9.49 -9.74 -1.59
C SER A 41 -10.03 -9.16 -2.90
N SER A 42 -9.42 -8.08 -3.41
CA SER A 42 -9.91 -7.37 -4.60
C SER A 42 -8.77 -7.04 -5.55
N PRO A 43 -8.17 -8.05 -6.23
CA PRO A 43 -7.19 -7.79 -7.28
C PRO A 43 -7.85 -7.11 -8.47
N VAL A 44 -7.15 -6.16 -9.08
CA VAL A 44 -7.55 -5.52 -10.34
C VAL A 44 -6.72 -6.11 -11.47
N MET A 45 -7.35 -6.45 -12.59
CA MET A 45 -6.64 -6.87 -13.80
C MET A 45 -6.16 -5.62 -14.55
N GLY A 46 -4.84 -5.48 -14.69
CA GLY A 46 -4.26 -4.44 -15.55
C GLY A 46 -4.30 -4.83 -17.03
N GLU A 47 -4.04 -3.86 -17.92
CA GLU A 47 -3.94 -4.10 -19.39
C GLU A 47 -2.92 -5.19 -19.77
N ASP A 48 -1.85 -5.37 -18.99
CA ASP A 48 -0.84 -6.42 -19.21
C ASP A 48 -1.32 -7.82 -18.77
N HIS A 49 -2.61 -7.99 -18.46
CA HIS A 49 -3.21 -9.21 -17.91
C HIS A 49 -2.62 -9.66 -16.56
N ARG A 50 -1.80 -8.82 -15.92
CA ARG A 50 -1.28 -9.04 -14.57
C ARG A 50 -2.27 -8.54 -13.52
N ARG A 51 -2.36 -9.29 -12.43
CA ARG A 51 -3.11 -8.88 -11.24
C ARG A 51 -2.31 -7.79 -10.52
N LYS A 52 -3.03 -6.74 -10.15
CA LYS A 52 -2.54 -5.68 -9.28
C LYS A 52 -3.28 -5.71 -7.96
N TRP A 53 -2.55 -5.53 -6.88
CA TRP A 53 -3.09 -5.41 -5.53
C TRP A 53 -2.85 -4.01 -5.00
N GLN A 54 -3.77 -3.56 -4.16
CA GLN A 54 -3.63 -2.29 -3.46
C GLN A 54 -2.81 -2.51 -2.20
N GLU A 55 -1.65 -1.87 -2.10
CA GLU A 55 -0.77 -1.94 -0.94
C GLU A 55 -0.78 -0.61 -0.20
N PHE A 56 -1.04 -0.66 1.10
CA PHE A 56 -1.11 0.48 2.00
C PHE A 56 0.09 0.47 2.94
N TYR A 57 0.63 1.66 3.18
CA TYR A 57 1.81 1.87 3.99
C TYR A 57 1.57 3.03 4.97
N GLN A 58 1.91 2.81 6.24
CA GLN A 58 2.09 3.88 7.21
C GLN A 58 3.59 4.13 7.35
N CYS A 59 4.04 5.29 6.89
CA CYS A 59 5.42 5.70 7.01
C CYS A 59 5.77 6.08 8.45
N GLN A 60 7.04 5.94 8.83
CA GLN A 60 7.60 6.43 10.08
C GLN A 60 7.47 7.95 10.28
N CYS A 61 7.27 8.73 9.21
CA CYS A 61 6.90 10.15 9.34
C CYS A 61 5.42 10.37 9.73
N GLY A 62 4.65 9.30 9.97
CA GLY A 62 3.22 9.32 10.26
C GLY A 62 2.32 9.38 9.03
N TYR A 63 2.87 9.62 7.83
CA TYR A 63 2.09 9.74 6.61
C TYR A 63 1.58 8.39 6.12
N VAL A 64 0.30 8.32 5.79
CA VAL A 64 -0.33 7.11 5.26
C VAL A 64 -0.57 7.24 3.76
N TRP A 65 -0.16 6.24 3.00
CA TRP A 65 -0.30 6.23 1.55
C TRP A 65 -0.51 4.82 1.00
N TRP A 66 -0.92 4.73 -0.26
CA TRP A 66 -1.08 3.45 -0.93
C TRP A 66 -0.62 3.51 -2.39
N ALA A 67 -0.20 2.38 -2.93
CA ALA A 67 0.21 2.23 -4.33
C ALA A 67 -0.23 0.89 -4.91
N TRP A 68 -0.22 0.80 -6.24
CA TRP A 68 -0.53 -0.43 -6.98
C TRP A 68 0.69 -1.32 -7.12
N SER A 69 0.62 -2.52 -6.55
CA SER A 69 1.65 -3.54 -6.67
C SER A 69 1.23 -4.60 -7.66
N SER A 70 2.15 -5.09 -8.47
CA SER A 70 1.94 -6.29 -9.30
C SER A 70 2.76 -7.42 -8.72
N ASP A 71 2.41 -8.66 -9.08
CA ASP A 71 3.20 -9.84 -8.70
C ASP A 71 4.64 -9.60 -9.18
N ARG A 72 5.59 -9.56 -8.24
CA ARG A 72 7.00 -9.25 -8.50
C ARG A 72 7.76 -10.51 -8.90
#